data_AF-A0A972HKZ5-F1
#
_entry.id   AF-A0A972HKZ5-F1
#
_cell.length_a   1.000
_cell.length_b   1.000
_cell.length_c   1.000
_cell.angle_alpha   90.00
_cell.angle_beta   90.00
_cell.angle_gamma   90.00
#
_symmetry.space_group_name_H-M   'P 1'
#
loop_
_entity.id
_entity.type
_entity.pdbx_description
1 polymer ?
#
loop_
_entity_poly.entity_id
_entity_poly.type
_entity_poly.pdbx_seq_one_letter_code
_entity_poly.pdbx_strand_id
1 'polypeptide(L)'
;MRWCKILGLVIWISGLALAQTVVIHVDQRRYPAQEIEPGIWYVQLEEQEYFLIPRATVDSLTKKIKLLKAKITRDSAVIAALDSLLDRYETYQTAADRHIQLQRQLLQTADSLYRGYKGLYRDAKKLIGWSPFSLNVGLGLARFPEDRWRPIGSVGVGYRNWQAYYQMGSDYRALVIGIRWPLGF
;
A
#
# COMPACT_ATOMS: atom_id res chain seq x y z
N MET A 1 -27.07 -39.05 12.99
CA MET A 1 -28.11 -38.02 13.25
C MET A 1 -29.47 -38.63 12.94
N ARG A 2 -30.17 -39.15 13.95
CA ARG A 2 -31.51 -39.71 13.80
C ARG A 2 -32.52 -38.71 14.35
N TRP A 3 -33.42 -38.31 13.47
CA TRP A 3 -34.51 -37.38 13.71
C TRP A 3 -35.46 -37.97 14.77
N CYS A 4 -35.66 -37.25 15.88
CA CYS A 4 -36.66 -37.59 16.88
C CYS A 4 -38.05 -37.27 16.32
N LYS A 5 -38.82 -38.31 16.01
CA LYS A 5 -40.24 -38.20 15.62
C LYS A 5 -41.02 -37.63 16.81
N ILE A 6 -41.61 -36.45 16.64
CA ILE A 6 -42.53 -35.85 17.61
C ILE A 6 -43.86 -36.60 17.46
N LEU A 7 -44.05 -37.64 18.27
CA LEU A 7 -45.33 -38.31 18.45
C LEU A 7 -46.14 -37.51 19.47
N GLY A 8 -47.24 -36.91 19.01
CA GLY A 8 -48.15 -36.14 19.86
C GLY A 8 -48.87 -37.05 20.84
N LEU A 9 -48.45 -37.00 22.11
CA LEU A 9 -49.06 -37.75 23.22
C LEU A 9 -50.02 -36.81 23.97
N VAL A 10 -51.31 -37.11 23.93
CA VAL A 10 -52.35 -36.38 24.66
C VAL A 10 -52.35 -36.87 26.11
N ILE A 11 -51.86 -36.05 27.04
CA ILE A 11 -51.77 -36.38 28.47
C ILE A 11 -52.89 -35.63 29.22
N TRP A 12 -53.80 -36.38 29.82
CA TRP A 12 -54.81 -35.86 30.75
C TRP A 12 -54.18 -35.65 32.14
N ILE A 13 -54.18 -34.41 32.63
CA ILE A 13 -53.74 -34.07 34.00
C ILE A 13 -55.01 -33.84 34.84
N SER A 14 -55.43 -34.84 35.61
CA SER A 14 -56.46 -34.64 36.65
C SER A 14 -55.79 -34.15 37.93
N GLY A 15 -56.01 -32.87 38.26
CA GLY A 15 -55.50 -32.25 39.48
C GLY A 15 -56.26 -32.70 40.72
N LEU A 16 -55.52 -33.21 41.71
CA LEU A 16 -55.94 -33.26 43.11
C LEU A 16 -54.71 -32.93 43.96
N ALA A 17 -54.78 -31.77 44.61
CA ALA A 17 -53.70 -31.21 45.41
C ALA A 17 -53.63 -31.91 46.78
N LEU A 18 -52.53 -32.62 47.02
CA LEU A 18 -51.86 -32.84 48.31
C LEU A 18 -50.66 -33.77 48.04
N ALA A 19 -49.44 -33.25 48.20
CA ALA A 19 -48.16 -33.83 47.74
C ALA A 19 -48.11 -34.01 46.21
N GLN A 20 -47.55 -33.03 45.48
CA GLN A 20 -47.41 -33.10 44.01
C GLN A 20 -46.39 -34.17 43.62
N THR A 21 -46.76 -35.44 43.75
CA THR A 21 -46.11 -36.52 43.02
C THR A 21 -46.71 -36.50 41.63
N VAL A 22 -46.04 -35.82 40.70
CA VAL A 22 -46.38 -35.94 39.27
C VAL A 22 -46.07 -37.38 38.89
N VAL A 23 -47.11 -38.17 38.59
CA VAL A 23 -46.96 -39.55 38.16
C VAL A 23 -47.26 -39.61 36.67
N ILE A 24 -46.27 -40.01 35.87
CA ILE A 24 -46.49 -40.26 34.44
C ILE A 24 -47.08 -41.65 34.29
N HIS A 25 -48.18 -41.73 33.55
CA HIS A 25 -48.81 -42.98 33.14
C HIS A 25 -48.41 -43.32 31.70
N VAL A 26 -47.71 -44.43 31.50
CA VAL A 26 -47.40 -44.99 30.17
C VAL A 26 -47.86 -46.44 30.16
N ASP A 27 -48.75 -46.80 29.22
CA ASP A 27 -49.22 -48.19 29.00
C ASP A 27 -49.49 -48.98 30.29
N GLN A 28 -50.27 -48.38 31.19
CA GLN A 28 -50.70 -48.91 32.50
C GLN A 28 -49.64 -48.93 33.64
N ARG A 29 -48.41 -48.48 33.40
CA ARG A 29 -47.37 -48.34 34.42
C ARG A 29 -47.28 -46.90 34.95
N ARG A 30 -47.03 -46.79 36.25
CA ARG A 30 -46.87 -45.52 36.98
C ARG A 30 -45.40 -45.25 37.23
N TYR A 31 -44.88 -44.15 36.70
CA TYR A 31 -43.53 -43.70 36.95
C TYR A 31 -43.56 -42.43 37.81
N PRO A 32 -43.01 -42.47 39.03
CA PRO A 32 -42.97 -41.29 39.89
C PRO A 32 -41.94 -40.29 39.35
N ALA A 33 -42.35 -39.05 39.14
CA ALA A 33 -41.44 -37.96 38.80
C ALA A 33 -40.87 -37.31 40.06
N GLN A 34 -39.58 -36.97 40.01
CA GLN A 34 -38.90 -36.24 41.07
C GLN A 34 -38.72 -34.78 40.63
N GLU A 35 -39.15 -33.83 41.44
CA GLU A 35 -38.85 -32.41 41.20
C GLU A 35 -37.38 -32.16 41.54
N ILE A 36 -36.59 -31.74 40.55
CA ILE A 36 -35.16 -31.42 40.75
C ILE A 36 -34.99 -29.91 40.99
N GLU A 37 -35.75 -29.10 40.26
CA GLU A 37 -35.80 -27.64 40.40
C GLU A 37 -37.27 -27.19 40.29
N PRO A 38 -37.63 -25.99 40.79
CA PRO A 38 -39.01 -25.50 40.75
C PRO A 38 -39.61 -25.58 39.33
N GLY A 39 -40.55 -26.50 39.14
CA GLY A 39 -41.20 -26.72 37.85
C GLY A 39 -40.42 -27.56 36.83
N ILE A 40 -39.27 -28.15 37.18
CA ILE A 40 -38.55 -29.13 36.35
C ILE A 40 -38.65 -30.50 37.03
N TRP A 41 -39.26 -31.45 36.32
CA TRP A 41 -39.44 -32.81 36.82
C TRP A 41 -38.58 -33.79 36.06
N TYR A 42 -38.00 -34.73 36.77
CA TYR A 42 -37.18 -35.79 36.22
C TYR A 42 -37.92 -37.12 36.30
N VAL A 43 -37.92 -37.86 35.19
CA VAL A 43 -38.49 -39.20 35.12
C VAL A 43 -37.52 -40.11 34.38
N GLN A 44 -37.24 -41.26 34.98
CA GLN A 44 -36.49 -42.32 34.34
C GLN A 44 -37.48 -43.37 33.79
N LEU A 45 -37.51 -43.53 32.47
CA LEU A 45 -38.35 -44.49 31.76
C LEU A 45 -37.43 -45.44 30.98
N GLU A 46 -37.49 -46.74 31.28
CA GLU A 46 -36.82 -47.79 30.49
C GLU A 46 -35.35 -47.46 30.12
N GLU A 47 -34.54 -47.13 31.14
CA GLU A 47 -33.12 -46.75 31.02
C GLU A 47 -32.83 -45.40 30.34
N GLN A 48 -33.85 -44.59 30.05
CA GLN A 48 -33.70 -43.26 29.47
C GLN A 48 -34.16 -42.16 30.44
N GLU A 49 -33.38 -41.08 30.47
CA GLU A 49 -33.60 -39.92 31.34
C GLU A 49 -34.44 -38.86 30.63
N TYR A 50 -35.58 -38.51 31.22
CA TYR A 50 -36.49 -37.50 30.69
C TYR A 50 -36.63 -36.33 31.66
N PHE A 51 -36.44 -35.12 31.15
CA PHE A 51 -36.74 -33.87 31.85
C PHE A 51 -38.06 -33.31 31.34
N LEU A 52 -39.05 -33.21 32.21
CA LEU A 52 -40.30 -32.50 31.96
C LEU A 52 -40.10 -31.04 32.35
N ILE A 53 -40.13 -30.19 31.34
CA ILE A 53 -40.00 -28.75 31.48
C ILE A 53 -41.27 -28.10 30.92
N PRO A 54 -41.82 -27.05 31.55
CA PRO A 54 -42.95 -26.30 31.04
C PRO A 54 -42.66 -25.82 29.62
N ARG A 55 -43.61 -26.04 28.71
CA ARG A 55 -43.47 -25.66 27.30
C ARG A 55 -43.10 -24.18 27.13
N ALA A 56 -43.65 -23.30 27.97
CA ALA A 56 -43.31 -21.87 27.97
C ALA A 56 -41.81 -21.61 28.20
N THR A 57 -41.17 -22.37 29.07
CA THR A 57 -39.72 -22.28 29.35
C THR A 57 -38.91 -22.80 28.17
N VAL A 58 -39.32 -23.92 27.56
CA VAL A 58 -38.69 -24.48 26.36
C VAL A 58 -38.80 -23.52 25.17
N ASP A 59 -39.98 -22.92 24.96
CA ASP A 59 -40.23 -21.97 23.89
C ASP A 59 -39.39 -20.69 24.08
N SER A 60 -39.28 -20.19 25.32
CA SER A 60 -38.44 -19.04 25.66
C SER A 60 -36.95 -19.31 25.42
N LEU A 61 -36.44 -20.46 25.87
CA LEU A 61 -35.05 -20.87 25.65
C LEU A 61 -34.76 -21.08 24.16
N THR A 62 -35.68 -21.72 23.42
CA THR A 62 -35.55 -21.92 21.98
C THR A 62 -35.48 -20.59 21.24
N LYS A 63 -36.32 -19.62 21.64
CA LYS A 63 -36.27 -18.26 21.08
C LYS A 63 -34.95 -17.55 21.39
N LYS A 64 -34.46 -17.64 22.63
CA LYS A 64 -33.14 -17.09 23.01
C LYS A 64 -31.99 -17.74 22.22
N ILE A 65 -32.00 -19.07 22.08
CA ILE A 65 -31.00 -19.81 21.29
C ILE A 65 -31.04 -19.37 19.83
N LYS A 66 -32.24 -19.20 19.24
CA LYS A 66 -32.38 -18.73 17.86
C LYS A 66 -31.81 -17.33 17.68
N LEU A 67 -32.06 -16.42 18.63
CA LEU A 67 -31.50 -15.07 18.61
C LEU A 67 -29.98 -15.07 18.78
N LEU A 68 -29.43 -15.86 19.71
CA LEU A 68 -28.00 -15.97 19.91
C LEU A 68 -27.30 -16.58 18.69
N LYS A 69 -27.88 -17.62 18.08
CA LYS A 69 -27.35 -18.18 16.83
C LYS A 69 -27.33 -17.15 15.72
N ALA A 70 -28.41 -16.38 15.56
CA ALA A 70 -28.48 -15.30 14.56
C ALA A 70 -27.43 -14.20 14.82
N LYS A 71 -27.19 -13.86 16.09
CA LYS A 71 -26.14 -12.91 16.48
C LYS A 71 -24.75 -13.45 16.16
N ILE A 72 -24.45 -14.69 16.53
CA ILE A 72 -23.16 -15.35 16.22
C ILE A 72 -22.92 -15.38 14.71
N THR A 73 -23.92 -15.74 13.90
CA THR A 73 -23.76 -15.76 12.44
C THR A 73 -23.50 -14.37 11.85
N ARG A 74 -24.12 -13.33 12.43
CA ARG A 74 -23.86 -11.95 12.02
C ARG A 74 -22.45 -11.52 12.40
N ASP A 75 -22.05 -11.75 13.65
CA ASP A 75 -20.75 -11.37 14.16
C ASP A 75 -19.63 -12.11 13.41
N SER A 76 -19.81 -13.39 13.06
CA SER A 76 -18.86 -14.13 12.22
C SER A 76 -18.71 -13.55 10.82
N ALA A 77 -19.80 -13.06 10.22
CA ALA A 77 -19.74 -12.41 8.90
C ALA A 77 -19.02 -11.06 8.97
N VAL A 78 -19.19 -10.32 10.07
CA VAL A 78 -18.47 -9.07 10.32
C VAL A 78 -16.97 -9.34 10.50
N ILE A 79 -16.59 -10.36 11.27
CA ILE A 79 -15.19 -10.75 11.46
C ILE A 79 -14.56 -11.12 10.12
N ALA A 80 -15.21 -11.97 9.32
CA ALA A 80 -14.70 -12.33 7.99
C ALA A 80 -14.53 -11.12 7.06
N ALA A 81 -15.43 -10.12 7.14
CA ALA A 81 -15.28 -8.88 6.40
C ALA A 81 -14.09 -8.04 6.90
N LEU A 82 -13.86 -7.97 8.21
CA LEU A 82 -12.71 -7.29 8.80
C LEU A 82 -11.38 -7.96 8.42
N ASP A 83 -11.32 -9.29 8.46
CA ASP A 83 -10.15 -10.05 8.03
C ASP A 83 -9.82 -9.75 6.56
N SER A 84 -10.84 -9.71 5.69
CA SER A 84 -10.64 -9.35 4.27
C SER A 84 -10.13 -7.92 4.07
N LEU A 85 -10.44 -7.00 4.99
CA LEU A 85 -9.91 -5.64 4.97
C LEU A 85 -8.46 -5.61 5.45
N LEU A 86 -8.12 -6.36 6.49
CA LEU A 86 -6.74 -6.50 6.97
C LEU A 86 -5.81 -7.04 5.87
N ASP A 87 -6.22 -8.10 5.17
CA ASP A 87 -5.46 -8.66 4.04
C ASP A 87 -5.18 -7.62 2.95
N ARG A 88 -6.17 -6.76 2.66
CA ARG A 88 -5.99 -5.65 1.71
C ARG A 88 -5.01 -4.60 2.24
N TYR A 89 -5.07 -4.27 3.52
CA TYR A 89 -4.11 -3.34 4.13
C TYR A 89 -2.69 -3.88 4.09
N GLU A 90 -2.48 -5.16 4.38
CA GLU A 90 -1.16 -5.80 4.25
C GLU A 90 -0.65 -5.78 2.80
N THR A 91 -1.55 -6.02 1.84
CA THR A 91 -1.21 -5.91 0.42
C THR A 91 -0.80 -4.48 0.04
N TYR A 92 -1.49 -3.46 0.54
CA TYR A 92 -1.12 -2.07 0.31
C TYR A 92 0.21 -1.70 0.97
N GLN A 93 0.46 -2.18 2.18
CA GLN A 93 1.72 -1.95 2.88
C GLN A 93 2.89 -2.57 2.11
N THR A 94 2.79 -3.83 1.71
CA THR A 94 3.83 -4.52 0.94
C THR A 94 4.06 -3.85 -0.43
N ALA A 95 3.01 -3.39 -1.11
CA ALA A 95 3.13 -2.62 -2.34
C ALA A 95 3.84 -1.28 -2.11
N ALA A 96 3.51 -0.56 -1.02
CA ALA A 96 4.16 0.70 -0.66
C ALA A 96 5.66 0.49 -0.38
N ASP A 97 6.02 -0.53 0.39
CA ASP A 97 7.42 -0.89 0.66
C ASP A 97 8.19 -1.19 -0.62
N ARG A 98 7.57 -1.93 -1.56
CA ARG A 98 8.16 -2.19 -2.87
C ARG A 98 8.36 -0.90 -3.67
N HIS A 99 7.40 0.02 -3.65
CA HIS A 99 7.54 1.32 -4.31
C HIS A 99 8.68 2.16 -3.70
N ILE A 100 8.81 2.17 -2.37
CA ILE A 100 9.91 2.86 -1.67
C ILE A 100 11.27 2.26 -2.07
N GLN A 101 11.37 0.93 -2.14
CA GLN A 101 12.60 0.27 -2.59
C GLN A 101 12.95 0.64 -4.03
N LEU A 102 11.97 0.64 -4.94
CA LEU A 102 12.17 1.07 -6.33
C LEU A 102 12.60 2.54 -6.42
N GLN A 103 11.98 3.44 -5.66
CA GLN A 103 12.37 4.84 -5.61
C GLN A 103 13.81 5.02 -5.12
N ARG A 104 14.25 4.25 -4.11
CA ARG A 104 15.65 4.26 -3.65
C ARG A 104 16.61 3.80 -4.74
N GLN A 105 16.27 2.74 -5.47
CA GLN A 105 17.10 2.27 -6.61
C GLN A 105 17.17 3.32 -7.72
N LEU A 106 16.05 3.96 -8.05
CA LEU A 106 16.01 5.04 -9.05
C LEU A 106 16.87 6.24 -8.63
N LEU A 107 16.79 6.65 -7.36
CA LEU A 107 17.64 7.73 -6.82
C LEU A 107 19.12 7.37 -6.88
N GLN A 108 19.51 6.15 -6.50
CA GLN A 108 20.89 5.69 -6.61
C GLN A 108 21.39 5.68 -8.08
N THR A 109 20.52 5.28 -9.00
CA THR A 109 20.83 5.30 -10.44
C THR A 109 20.95 6.72 -10.96
N ALA A 110 20.05 7.63 -10.56
CA ALA A 110 20.12 9.04 -10.93
C ALA A 110 21.40 9.71 -10.38
N ASP A 111 21.77 9.41 -9.13
CA ASP A 111 23.02 9.89 -8.53
C ASP A 111 24.26 9.37 -9.26
N SER A 112 24.28 8.10 -9.66
CA SER A 112 25.40 7.52 -10.40
C SER A 112 25.53 8.15 -11.79
N LEU A 113 24.41 8.35 -12.49
CA LEU A 113 24.36 9.06 -13.77
C LEU A 113 24.84 10.50 -13.64
N TYR A 114 24.37 11.22 -12.62
CA TYR A 114 24.79 12.61 -12.37
C TYR A 114 26.30 12.70 -12.09
N ARG A 115 26.83 11.82 -11.23
CA ARG A 115 28.29 11.76 -10.96
C ARG A 115 29.08 11.41 -12.22
N GLY A 116 28.59 10.46 -13.02
CA GLY A 116 29.18 10.07 -14.30
C GLY A 116 29.22 11.24 -15.28
N TYR A 117 28.10 11.95 -15.46
CA TYR A 117 28.00 13.12 -16.33
C TYR A 117 28.90 14.26 -15.87
N LYS A 118 28.94 14.54 -14.56
CA LYS A 118 29.83 15.53 -13.97
C LYS A 118 31.31 15.16 -14.20
N GLY A 119 31.65 13.88 -14.13
CA GLY A 119 32.96 13.35 -14.48
C GLY A 119 33.31 13.59 -15.94
N LEU A 120 32.43 13.18 -16.86
CA LEU A 120 32.58 13.41 -18.31
C LEU A 120 32.74 14.89 -18.64
N TYR A 121 31.94 15.77 -18.04
CA TYR A 121 32.06 17.21 -18.22
C TYR A 121 33.41 17.73 -17.73
N ARG A 122 33.89 17.27 -16.56
CA ARG A 122 35.21 17.64 -16.04
C ARG A 122 36.33 17.18 -16.97
N ASP A 123 36.22 15.98 -17.52
CA ASP A 123 37.21 15.40 -18.41
C ASP A 123 37.19 16.07 -19.79
N ALA A 124 36.01 16.37 -20.33
CA ALA A 124 35.84 17.20 -21.52
C ALA A 124 36.40 18.61 -21.32
N LYS A 125 36.15 19.25 -20.16
CA LYS A 125 36.74 20.55 -19.82
C LYS A 125 38.26 20.48 -19.72
N LYS A 126 38.83 19.38 -19.22
CA LYS A 126 40.30 19.17 -19.25
C LYS A 126 40.81 19.02 -20.67
N LEU A 127 40.16 18.23 -21.52
CA LEU A 127 40.56 18.06 -22.93
C LEU A 127 40.47 19.38 -23.71
N ILE A 128 39.39 20.13 -23.53
CA ILE A 128 39.19 21.44 -24.18
C ILE A 128 40.11 22.50 -23.57
N GLY A 129 40.32 22.48 -22.25
CA GLY A 129 41.18 23.42 -21.53
C GLY A 129 42.69 23.14 -21.69
N TRP A 130 43.07 21.91 -22.06
CA TRP A 130 44.44 21.53 -22.41
C TRP A 130 44.70 21.49 -23.91
N SER A 131 43.67 21.63 -24.75
CA SER A 131 43.88 21.85 -26.17
C SER A 131 44.70 23.14 -26.30
N PRO A 132 45.96 23.07 -26.78
CA PRO A 132 46.72 24.28 -27.04
C PRO A 132 46.04 25.08 -28.17
N PHE A 133 45.14 24.45 -28.92
CA PHE A 133 44.36 25.07 -29.98
C PHE A 133 43.09 25.72 -29.44
N SER A 134 42.95 27.03 -29.68
CA SER A 134 41.73 27.81 -29.46
C SER A 134 41.24 28.36 -30.79
N LEU A 135 39.95 28.26 -31.07
CA LEU A 135 39.33 28.97 -32.18
C LEU A 135 38.82 30.31 -31.65
N ASN A 136 39.29 31.40 -32.22
CA ASN A 136 38.93 32.76 -31.81
C ASN A 136 38.13 33.42 -32.94
N VAL A 137 36.87 33.71 -32.65
CA VAL A 137 36.00 34.50 -33.54
C VAL A 137 35.69 35.81 -32.84
N GLY A 138 35.86 36.92 -33.56
CA GLY A 138 35.71 38.26 -33.01
C GLY A 138 35.03 39.21 -33.98
N LEU A 139 34.39 40.22 -33.42
CA LEU A 139 33.89 41.39 -34.13
C LEU A 139 34.54 42.60 -33.47
N GLY A 140 35.10 43.49 -34.28
CA GLY A 140 35.77 44.69 -33.81
C GLY A 140 35.49 45.89 -34.69
N LEU A 141 35.97 47.06 -34.27
CA LEU A 141 35.95 48.28 -35.05
C LEU A 141 37.40 48.71 -35.27
N ALA A 142 37.78 49.06 -36.50
CA ALA A 142 39.03 49.78 -36.74
C ALA A 142 38.78 51.15 -37.33
N ARG A 143 39.66 52.08 -36.97
CA ARG A 143 39.71 53.44 -37.51
C ARG A 143 40.64 53.45 -38.71
N PHE A 144 40.09 53.74 -39.88
CA PHE A 144 40.84 53.89 -41.13
C PHE A 144 41.29 55.34 -41.33
N PRO A 145 42.21 55.63 -42.27
CA PRO A 145 42.75 56.97 -42.51
C PRO A 145 41.69 58.06 -42.81
N GLU A 146 40.49 57.65 -43.22
CA GLU A 146 39.33 58.53 -43.47
C GLU A 146 38.51 58.88 -42.21
N ASP A 147 39.03 58.59 -41.02
CA ASP A 147 38.41 58.90 -39.72
C ASP A 147 37.05 58.26 -39.44
N ARG A 148 36.67 57.25 -40.21
CA ARG A 148 35.44 56.46 -39.99
C ARG A 148 35.77 55.12 -39.34
N TRP A 149 35.08 54.83 -38.25
CA TRP A 149 35.07 53.50 -37.64
C TRP A 149 34.28 52.54 -38.51
N ARG A 150 34.88 51.42 -38.89
CA ARG A 150 34.22 50.39 -39.71
C ARG A 150 34.27 49.03 -38.99
N PRO A 151 33.20 48.23 -39.07
CA PRO A 151 33.17 46.89 -38.49
C PRO A 151 34.11 45.95 -39.24
N ILE A 152 34.83 45.13 -38.48
CA ILE A 152 35.74 44.11 -38.99
C ILE A 152 35.41 42.82 -38.27
N GLY A 153 35.20 41.76 -39.04
CA GLY A 153 35.16 40.40 -38.52
C GLY A 153 36.57 39.84 -38.43
N SER A 154 36.84 39.08 -37.39
CA SER A 154 38.08 38.32 -37.26
C SER A 154 37.77 36.84 -37.01
N VAL A 155 38.49 35.98 -37.71
CA VAL A 155 38.50 34.54 -37.46
C VAL A 155 39.95 34.12 -37.35
N GLY A 156 40.28 33.44 -36.27
CA GLY A 156 41.65 33.09 -35.96
C GLY A 156 41.77 31.78 -35.19
N VAL A 157 42.98 31.26 -35.21
CA VAL A 157 43.38 30.10 -34.43
C VAL A 157 44.51 30.52 -33.49
N GLY A 158 44.42 30.11 -32.24
CA GLY A 158 45.48 30.29 -31.25
C GLY A 158 46.12 28.97 -30.90
N TYR A 159 47.45 28.94 -30.78
CA TYR A 159 48.21 27.84 -30.25
C TYR A 159 49.00 28.29 -29.00
N ARG A 160 48.60 27.85 -27.81
CA ARG A 160 49.15 28.31 -26.52
C ARG A 160 49.08 29.85 -26.41
N ASN A 161 50.23 30.51 -26.29
CA ASN A 161 50.33 31.97 -26.22
C ASN A 161 50.36 32.62 -27.61
N TRP A 162 50.38 31.87 -28.70
CA TRP A 162 50.39 32.42 -30.05
C TRP A 162 48.98 32.49 -30.62
N GLN A 163 48.69 33.54 -31.37
CA GLN A 163 47.39 33.78 -31.98
C GLN A 163 47.60 34.29 -33.40
N ALA A 164 46.91 33.69 -34.36
CA ALA A 164 46.86 34.17 -35.72
C ALA A 164 45.40 34.47 -36.07
N TYR A 165 45.14 35.68 -36.54
CA TYR A 165 43.82 36.17 -36.92
C TYR A 165 43.82 36.59 -38.37
N TYR A 166 42.81 36.15 -39.10
CA TYR A 166 42.44 36.76 -40.37
C TYR A 166 41.33 37.78 -40.10
N GLN A 167 41.62 39.05 -40.37
CA GLN A 167 40.68 40.16 -40.26
C GLN A 167 40.10 40.47 -41.63
N MET A 168 38.77 40.61 -41.69
CA MET A 168 37.99 40.82 -42.90
C MET A 168 36.99 41.96 -42.67
N GLY A 169 37.08 43.00 -43.49
CA GLY A 169 36.13 44.10 -43.61
C GLY A 169 35.88 44.45 -45.08
N SER A 170 35.03 45.46 -45.35
CA SER A 170 34.63 45.83 -46.72
C SER A 170 35.82 46.11 -47.64
N ASP A 171 36.83 46.82 -47.13
CA ASP A 171 38.02 47.27 -47.88
C ASP A 171 39.32 46.95 -47.15
N TYR A 172 39.27 46.02 -46.19
CA TYR A 172 40.40 45.71 -45.31
C TYR A 172 40.51 44.21 -45.10
N ARG A 173 41.70 43.69 -45.39
CA ARG A 173 42.06 42.30 -45.13
C ARG A 173 43.45 42.30 -44.54
N ALA A 174 43.60 41.73 -43.36
CA ALA A 174 44.89 41.64 -42.71
C ALA A 174 45.05 40.30 -42.01
N LEU A 175 46.27 39.77 -42.07
CA LEU A 175 46.69 38.70 -41.18
C LEU A 175 47.39 39.34 -39.98
N VAL A 176 46.83 39.17 -38.79
CA VAL A 176 47.40 39.68 -37.55
C VAL A 176 47.91 38.49 -36.75
N ILE A 177 49.21 38.48 -36.48
CA ILE A 177 49.85 37.49 -35.60
C ILE A 177 50.21 38.21 -34.30
N GLY A 178 49.74 37.67 -33.18
CA GLY A 178 49.95 38.24 -31.86
C GLY A 178 50.33 37.18 -30.85
N ILE A 179 50.97 37.62 -29.78
CA ILE A 179 51.25 36.79 -28.62
C ILE A 179 50.30 37.23 -27.51
N ARG A 180 49.48 36.30 -27.02
CA ARG A 180 48.66 36.49 -25.82
C ARG A 180 49.59 36.53 -24.61
N TRP A 181 49.72 37.70 -24.02
CA TRP A 181 50.29 37.81 -22.69
C TRP A 181 49.23 37.38 -21.67
N PRO A 182 49.49 36.35 -20.85
CA PRO A 182 48.61 36.01 -19.74
C PRO A 182 48.78 37.09 -18.66
N LEU A 183 48.04 38.19 -18.77
CA LEU A 183 47.83 39.08 -17.64
C LEU A 183 46.84 38.36 -16.72
N GLY A 184 47.37 37.63 -15.73
CA GLY A 184 46.58 36.99 -14.69
C GLY A 184 45.94 38.06 -13.82
N PHE A 185 44.62 38.18 -13.91
CA PHE A 185 43.74 38.77 -12.90
C PHE A 185 42.78 37.69 -12.42
#